data_AF-A0A966FPM9-F1
#
_entry.id   AF-A0A966FPM9-F1
#
_cell.length_a   1.000
_cell.length_b   1.000
_cell.length_c   1.000
_cell.angle_alpha   90.00
_cell.angle_beta   90.00
_cell.angle_gamma   90.00
#
_symmetry.space_group_name_H-M   'P 1'
#
loop_
_entity.id
_entity.type
_entity.pdbx_description
1 polymer ?
#
loop_
_entity_poly.entity_id
_entity_poly.type
_entity_poly.pdbx_seq_one_letter_code
_entity_poly.pdbx_strand_id
1 'polypeptide(L)'
;LEYRYDTVILLSGVDIDTGKVNEGLTEFGDSIVVAKAQELTKVHIHSNNPHKVLEYLVQIGNIKDAKIEDMQAEVDEFLKEKQVHNVSVESSLPFSIISIAQGEGFKKIFLNLGVETVIDGGQTMNPSINDILTAITLCKKDFVVVMPNNSNIILAAQEAKKLA
;
A
#
# COMPACT_ATOMS: atom_id res chain seq x y z
N LEU A 1 -15.27 -4.46 6.39
CA LEU A 1 -14.50 -4.42 7.66
C LEU A 1 -15.47 -4.80 8.78
N GLU A 2 -15.10 -5.76 9.64
CA GLU A 2 -15.92 -6.18 10.80
C GLU A 2 -15.89 -5.14 11.93
N TYR A 3 -14.71 -4.53 12.14
CA TYR A 3 -14.50 -3.40 13.04
C TYR A 3 -14.07 -2.16 12.26
N ARG A 4 -14.59 -0.99 12.64
CA ARG A 4 -14.37 0.28 11.93
C ARG A 4 -13.12 1.02 12.39
N TYR A 5 -12.83 1.01 13.70
CA TYR A 5 -11.78 1.84 14.26
C TYR A 5 -10.56 1.02 14.63
N ASP A 6 -9.40 1.49 14.20
CA ASP A 6 -8.11 1.10 14.76
C ASP A 6 -7.81 1.96 15.99
N THR A 7 -7.54 1.35 17.14
CA THR A 7 -7.25 2.04 18.39
C THR A 7 -5.89 1.61 18.92
N VAL A 8 -4.97 2.57 18.98
CA VAL A 8 -3.61 2.39 19.51
C VAL A 8 -3.42 3.28 20.73
N ILE A 9 -3.10 2.66 21.86
CA ILE A 9 -3.00 3.33 23.16
C ILE A 9 -1.65 3.04 23.79
N LEU A 10 -0.99 4.08 24.30
CA LEU A 10 0.21 3.96 25.11
C LEU A 10 -0.13 4.18 26.58
N LEU A 11 0.04 3.14 27.38
CA LEU A 11 -0.14 3.17 28.82
C LEU A 11 1.21 3.29 29.53
N SER A 12 1.18 3.85 30.73
CA SER A 12 2.29 3.83 31.67
C SER A 12 1.88 3.23 33.02
N GLY A 13 2.74 2.38 33.58
CA GLY A 13 2.56 1.72 34.87
C GLY A 13 3.59 0.61 35.13
N VAL A 14 3.96 0.44 36.40
CA VAL A 14 5.05 -0.45 36.86
C VAL A 14 4.72 -1.93 36.70
N ASP A 15 3.44 -2.30 36.79
CA ASP A 15 3.06 -3.71 36.86
C ASP A 15 1.80 -4.06 36.04
N ILE A 16 1.74 -3.54 34.82
CA ILE A 16 0.68 -3.92 33.87
C ILE A 16 0.91 -5.38 33.44
N ASP A 17 -0.05 -6.25 33.79
CA ASP A 17 -0.13 -7.65 33.36
C ASP A 17 -0.69 -7.72 31.94
N THR A 18 0.19 -7.97 30.96
CA THR A 18 -0.19 -7.98 29.55
C THR A 18 -1.13 -9.13 29.18
N GLY A 19 -1.09 -10.25 29.91
CA GLY A 19 -1.97 -11.39 29.68
C GLY A 19 -3.41 -11.04 30.03
N LYS A 20 -3.62 -10.47 31.23
CA LYS A 20 -4.95 -10.02 31.67
C LYS A 20 -5.50 -8.89 30.82
N VAL A 21 -4.65 -7.96 30.40
CA VAL A 21 -5.05 -6.88 29.47
C VAL A 21 -5.55 -7.49 28.16
N ASN A 22 -4.82 -8.45 27.61
CA ASN A 22 -5.22 -9.09 26.35
C ASN A 22 -6.56 -9.83 26.51
N GLU A 23 -6.70 -10.67 27.55
CA GLU A 23 -7.94 -11.38 27.84
C GLU A 23 -9.15 -10.45 28.01
N GLY A 24 -9.02 -9.38 28.81
CA GLY A 24 -10.11 -8.43 29.01
C GLY A 24 -10.45 -7.61 27.76
N LEU A 25 -9.50 -7.42 26.85
CA LEU A 25 -9.74 -6.72 25.59
C LEU A 25 -10.53 -7.54 24.56
N THR A 26 -10.56 -8.87 24.69
CA THR A 26 -11.27 -9.76 23.74
C THR A 26 -12.78 -9.50 23.66
N GLU A 27 -13.37 -8.89 24.69
CA GLU A 27 -14.79 -8.48 24.67
C GLU A 27 -15.05 -7.25 23.79
N PHE A 28 -14.03 -6.40 23.58
CA PHE A 28 -14.19 -5.11 22.92
C PHE A 28 -13.82 -5.12 21.44
N GLY A 29 -13.19 -6.18 20.93
CA GLY A 29 -12.72 -6.22 19.55
C GLY A 29 -11.78 -7.38 19.22
N ASP A 30 -11.12 -7.27 18.07
CA ASP A 30 -10.18 -8.27 17.56
C ASP A 30 -8.77 -7.69 17.34
N SER A 31 -7.89 -8.54 16.80
CA SER A 31 -6.53 -8.15 16.36
C SER A 31 -5.72 -7.48 17.48
N ILE A 32 -5.90 -7.99 18.70
CA ILE A 32 -5.34 -7.39 19.90
C ILE A 32 -3.83 -7.65 19.96
N VAL A 33 -3.05 -6.59 20.08
CA VAL A 33 -1.60 -6.66 20.33
C VAL A 33 -1.28 -5.85 21.58
N VAL A 34 -0.65 -6.52 22.56
CA VAL A 34 -0.19 -5.88 23.80
C VAL A 34 1.31 -6.09 23.91
N ALA A 35 2.08 -5.00 23.85
CA ALA A 35 3.53 -5.02 23.94
C ALA A 35 4.01 -4.15 25.10
N LYS A 36 4.78 -4.72 26.03
CA LYS A 36 5.34 -4.02 27.19
C LYS A 36 6.84 -3.78 26.99
N ALA A 37 7.28 -2.56 27.32
CA ALA A 37 8.68 -2.17 27.37
C ALA A 37 8.90 -1.29 28.63
N GLN A 38 9.62 -1.82 29.62
CA GLN A 38 9.80 -1.17 30.93
C GLN A 38 8.44 -0.82 31.57
N GLU A 39 8.23 0.47 31.83
CA GLU A 39 7.06 1.08 32.45
C GLU A 39 5.97 1.45 31.44
N LEU A 40 6.17 1.16 30.15
CA LEU A 40 5.25 1.49 29.07
C LEU A 40 4.64 0.23 28.47
N THR A 41 3.34 0.28 28.22
CA THR A 41 2.60 -0.78 27.53
C THR A 41 1.84 -0.19 26.36
N LYS A 42 2.18 -0.62 25.14
CA LYS A 42 1.46 -0.27 23.92
C LYS A 42 0.38 -1.32 23.66
N VAL A 43 -0.85 -0.86 23.46
CA VAL A 43 -2.01 -1.68 23.14
C VAL A 43 -2.52 -1.27 21.77
N HIS A 44 -2.84 -2.25 20.94
CA HIS A 44 -3.49 -2.10 19.64
C HIS A 44 -4.70 -3.04 19.62
N ILE A 45 -5.85 -2.54 19.19
CA ILE A 45 -7.09 -3.32 19.02
C ILE A 45 -7.95 -2.69 17.91
N HIS A 46 -8.60 -3.51 17.09
CA HIS A 46 -9.68 -3.03 16.23
C HIS A 46 -11.03 -3.15 16.96
N SER A 47 -11.79 -2.06 17.02
CA SER A 47 -13.06 -2.01 17.73
C SER A 47 -14.08 -1.11 17.03
N ASN A 48 -15.37 -1.36 17.28
CA ASN A 48 -16.46 -0.45 16.92
C ASN A 48 -16.75 0.58 18.04
N ASN A 49 -16.19 0.36 19.23
CA ASN A 49 -16.46 1.16 20.42
C ASN A 49 -15.14 1.57 21.13
N PRO A 50 -14.29 2.40 20.50
CA PRO A 50 -12.99 2.78 21.04
C PRO A 50 -13.07 3.45 22.43
N HIS A 51 -14.19 4.12 22.73
CA HIS A 51 -14.46 4.69 24.05
C HIS A 51 -14.47 3.66 25.18
N LYS A 52 -15.00 2.44 24.94
CA LYS A 52 -15.01 1.35 25.92
C LYS A 52 -13.63 0.78 26.16
N VAL A 53 -12.82 0.70 25.10
CA VAL A 53 -11.41 0.29 25.20
C VAL A 53 -10.64 1.27 26.09
N LEU A 54 -10.81 2.58 25.87
CA LEU A 54 -10.18 3.62 26.70
C LEU A 54 -10.65 3.54 28.17
N GLU A 55 -11.96 3.38 28.38
CA GLU A 55 -12.56 3.24 29.71
C GLU A 55 -12.02 2.02 30.47
N TYR A 56 -11.83 0.90 29.79
CA TYR A 56 -11.20 -0.28 30.38
C TYR A 56 -9.73 -0.04 30.72
N LEU A 57 -8.94 0.52 29.79
CA LEU A 57 -7.49 0.67 29.96
C LEU A 57 -7.10 1.74 30.97
N VAL A 58 -7.92 2.77 31.18
CA VAL A 58 -7.66 3.80 32.22
C VAL A 58 -7.74 3.22 33.63
N GLN A 59 -8.44 2.10 33.83
CA GLN A 59 -8.47 1.40 35.11
C GLN A 59 -7.20 0.59 35.38
N ILE A 60 -6.40 0.32 34.35
CA ILE A 60 -5.20 -0.53 34.42
C ILE A 60 -3.92 0.30 34.53
N GLY A 61 -3.87 1.45 33.86
CA GLY A 61 -2.70 2.32 33.87
C GLY A 61 -3.02 3.71 33.38
N ASN A 62 -2.02 4.60 33.40
CA ASN A 62 -2.20 5.97 32.96
C ASN A 62 -1.98 6.05 31.44
N ILE A 63 -3.00 6.51 30.71
CA ILE A 63 -2.90 6.77 29.28
C ILE A 63 -1.95 7.95 29.04
N LYS A 64 -0.87 7.70 28.28
CA LYS A 64 0.11 8.69 27.85
C LYS A 64 -0.21 9.23 26.46
N ASP A 65 -0.69 8.36 25.58
CA ASP A 65 -1.07 8.70 24.22
C ASP A 65 -2.18 7.77 23.75
N ALA A 66 -3.06 8.27 22.88
CA ALA A 66 -4.15 7.50 22.31
C ALA A 66 -4.46 8.00 20.89
N LYS A 67 -4.46 7.07 19.94
CA LYS A 67 -4.77 7.30 18.54
C LYS A 67 -5.95 6.42 18.15
N ILE A 68 -6.97 7.03 17.54
CA ILE A 68 -8.15 6.33 17.01
C ILE A 68 -8.26 6.72 15.54
N GLU A 69 -8.24 5.73 14.66
CA GLU A 69 -8.29 5.94 13.21
C GLU A 69 -9.48 5.18 12.63
N ASP A 70 -10.20 5.83 11.70
CA ASP A 70 -11.30 5.19 10.96
C ASP A 70 -10.72 4.46 9.75
N MET A 71 -10.62 3.14 9.83
CA MET A 71 -10.05 2.31 8.77
C MET A 71 -10.88 2.37 7.49
N GLN A 72 -12.19 2.64 7.58
CA GLN A 72 -13.02 2.80 6.39
C GLN A 72 -12.75 4.15 5.72
N ALA A 73 -12.56 5.21 6.52
CA ALA A 73 -12.20 6.52 5.97
C ALA A 73 -10.82 6.47 5.28
N GLU A 74 -9.85 5.75 5.84
CA GLU A 74 -8.54 5.54 5.23
C GLU A 74 -8.65 4.79 3.89
N VAL A 75 -9.46 3.72 3.84
CA VAL A 75 -9.76 3.02 2.57
C VAL A 75 -10.43 3.95 1.56
N ASP A 76 -11.41 4.73 1.99
CA ASP A 76 -12.16 5.64 1.11
C ASP A 76 -11.26 6.77 0.58
N GLU A 77 -10.38 7.32 1.42
CA GLU A 77 -9.36 8.30 1.03
C GLU A 77 -8.39 7.71 0.01
N PHE A 78 -7.87 6.51 0.28
CA PHE A 78 -7.02 5.77 -0.65
C PHE A 78 -7.72 5.47 -1.99
N LEU A 79 -9.03 5.18 -1.97
CA LEU A 79 -9.83 4.99 -3.18
C LEU A 79 -10.10 6.31 -3.93
N LYS A 80 -10.27 7.43 -3.22
CA LYS A 80 -10.40 8.76 -3.83
C LYS A 80 -9.10 9.20 -4.48
N GLU A 81 -7.96 9.00 -3.83
CA GLU A 81 -6.64 9.27 -4.42
C GLU A 81 -6.42 8.46 -5.70
N LYS A 82 -6.87 7.20 -5.74
CA LYS A 82 -6.88 6.38 -6.96
C LYS A 82 -7.79 6.92 -8.06
N GLN A 83 -8.94 7.50 -7.72
CA GLN A 83 -9.85 8.08 -8.73
C GLN A 83 -9.32 9.40 -9.29
N VAL A 84 -8.64 10.22 -8.48
CA VAL A 84 -7.99 11.46 -8.94
C VAL A 84 -6.78 11.15 -9.84
N HIS A 85 -6.07 10.05 -9.60
CA HIS A 85 -4.96 9.57 -10.45
C HIS A 85 -5.39 8.78 -11.70
N ASN A 86 -6.69 8.51 -11.89
CA ASN A 86 -7.22 7.95 -13.15
C ASN A 86 -7.47 9.01 -14.23
N VAL A 87 -7.15 10.28 -13.96
CA VAL A 87 -6.94 11.24 -15.04
C VAL A 87 -5.59 10.88 -15.64
N SER A 88 -5.61 10.15 -16.77
CA SER A 88 -4.43 9.94 -17.60
C SER A 88 -3.71 11.27 -17.77
N VAL A 89 -2.55 11.42 -17.13
CA VAL A 89 -1.66 12.54 -17.40
C VAL A 89 -1.20 12.31 -18.84
N GLU A 90 -1.90 12.91 -19.81
CA GLU A 90 -1.39 12.92 -21.18
C GLU A 90 -0.03 13.60 -21.12
N SER A 91 1.04 12.81 -21.25
CA SER A 91 2.37 13.34 -21.11
C SER A 91 2.60 14.35 -22.24
N SER A 92 3.03 15.56 -21.90
CA SER A 92 3.37 16.60 -22.90
C SER A 92 4.67 16.29 -23.65
N LEU A 93 5.31 15.16 -23.32
CA LEU A 93 6.54 14.71 -23.97
C LEU A 93 6.30 14.42 -25.46
N PRO A 94 7.28 14.65 -26.34
CA PRO A 94 7.14 14.32 -27.76
C PRO A 94 7.23 12.81 -28.05
N PHE A 95 7.37 11.97 -27.02
CA PHE A 95 7.46 10.52 -27.10
C PHE A 95 6.59 9.84 -26.04
N SER A 96 6.22 8.59 -26.27
CA SER A 96 5.55 7.71 -25.30
C SER A 96 6.60 6.91 -24.53
N ILE A 97 6.34 6.64 -23.25
CA ILE A 97 7.18 5.79 -22.42
C ILE A 97 6.41 4.52 -22.10
N ILE A 98 7.05 3.37 -22.30
CA ILE A 98 6.58 2.07 -21.84
C ILE A 98 7.55 1.59 -20.77
N SER A 99 7.06 1.25 -19.58
CA SER A 99 7.87 0.69 -18.51
C SER A 99 7.57 -0.79 -18.33
N ILE A 100 8.53 -1.54 -17.80
CA ILE A 100 8.37 -2.95 -17.49
C ILE A 100 8.62 -3.14 -16.00
N ALA A 101 7.61 -3.58 -15.28
CA ALA A 101 7.65 -3.63 -13.82
C ALA A 101 6.81 -4.78 -13.27
N GLN A 102 7.18 -5.25 -12.09
CA GLN A 102 6.46 -6.31 -11.40
C GLN A 102 5.68 -5.73 -10.23
N GLY A 103 4.39 -6.09 -10.14
CA GLY A 103 3.54 -5.76 -9.01
C GLY A 103 2.80 -4.44 -9.14
N GLU A 104 1.59 -4.42 -8.58
CA GLU A 104 0.62 -3.32 -8.70
C GLU A 104 1.12 -1.99 -8.13
N GLY A 105 2.01 -2.01 -7.13
CA GLY A 105 2.60 -0.79 -6.58
C GLY A 105 3.48 -0.06 -7.59
N PHE A 106 4.43 -0.77 -8.20
CA PHE A 106 5.33 -0.18 -9.20
C PHE A 106 4.60 0.25 -10.47
N LYS A 107 3.61 -0.53 -10.93
CA LYS A 107 2.76 -0.13 -12.05
C LYS A 107 2.12 1.23 -11.81
N LYS A 108 1.51 1.43 -10.64
CA LYS A 108 0.88 2.70 -10.27
C LYS A 108 1.89 3.85 -10.23
N ILE A 109 3.06 3.63 -9.64
CA ILE A 109 4.11 4.65 -9.59
C ILE A 109 4.52 5.07 -11.01
N PHE A 110 4.76 4.13 -11.91
CA PHE A 110 5.17 4.46 -13.28
C PHE A 110 4.07 5.18 -14.07
N LEU A 111 2.82 4.72 -13.98
CA LEU A 111 1.69 5.41 -14.61
C LEU A 111 1.55 6.84 -14.09
N ASN A 112 1.69 7.05 -12.77
CA ASN A 112 1.65 8.39 -12.15
C ASN A 112 2.81 9.29 -12.60
N LEU A 113 3.95 8.72 -12.97
CA LEU A 113 5.10 9.46 -13.50
C LEU A 113 4.97 9.78 -15.00
N GLY A 114 3.82 9.47 -15.62
CA GLY A 114 3.54 9.77 -17.03
C GLY A 114 4.02 8.70 -18.01
N VAL A 115 4.27 7.48 -17.53
CA VAL A 115 4.43 6.31 -18.40
C VAL A 115 3.07 5.96 -19.00
N GLU A 116 3.03 5.74 -20.32
CA GLU A 116 1.79 5.48 -21.06
C GLU A 116 1.26 4.07 -20.78
N THR A 117 2.15 3.09 -20.64
CA THR A 117 1.79 1.69 -20.40
C THR A 117 2.88 1.00 -19.59
N VAL A 118 2.46 0.15 -18.66
CA VAL A 118 3.36 -0.71 -17.89
C VAL A 118 3.08 -2.17 -18.23
N ILE A 119 4.08 -2.87 -18.75
CA ILE A 119 4.00 -4.31 -19.02
C ILE A 119 4.46 -5.06 -17.77
N ASP A 120 3.76 -6.13 -17.43
CA ASP A 120 4.21 -7.04 -16.39
C ASP A 120 5.55 -7.69 -16.76
N GLY A 121 6.56 -7.49 -15.91
CA GLY A 121 7.84 -8.14 -16.07
C GLY A 121 8.78 -7.93 -14.91
N GLY A 122 9.65 -8.90 -14.64
CA GLY A 122 10.60 -8.90 -13.54
C GLY A 122 11.75 -9.89 -13.79
N GLN A 123 12.58 -10.12 -12.77
CA GLN A 123 13.80 -10.96 -12.91
C GLN A 123 13.52 -12.38 -13.42
N THR A 124 12.36 -12.95 -13.06
CA THR A 124 11.96 -14.32 -13.43
C THR A 124 10.77 -14.37 -14.39
N MET A 125 10.18 -13.21 -14.74
CA MET A 125 9.02 -13.09 -15.62
C MET A 125 9.38 -12.12 -16.74
N ASN A 126 9.84 -12.65 -17.87
CA ASN A 126 10.19 -11.83 -19.02
C ASN A 126 8.94 -11.70 -19.92
N PRO A 127 8.50 -10.48 -20.27
CA PRO A 127 7.48 -10.29 -21.26
C PRO A 127 7.96 -10.82 -22.62
N SER A 128 7.03 -11.28 -23.43
CA SER A 128 7.34 -11.70 -24.79
C SER A 128 7.61 -10.48 -25.69
N ILE A 129 8.29 -10.72 -26.82
CA ILE A 129 8.48 -9.70 -27.87
C ILE A 129 7.12 -9.16 -28.33
N ASN A 130 6.11 -10.02 -28.42
CA ASN A 130 4.76 -9.64 -28.84
C ASN A 130 4.05 -8.74 -27.83
N ASP A 131 4.28 -8.93 -26.53
CA ASP A 131 3.74 -8.05 -25.48
C ASP A 131 4.30 -6.64 -25.62
N ILE A 132 5.61 -6.53 -25.90
CA ILE A 132 6.28 -5.24 -26.13
C ILE A 132 5.75 -4.58 -27.41
N LEU A 133 5.61 -5.34 -28.51
CA LEU A 133 5.04 -4.82 -29.77
C LEU A 133 3.61 -4.33 -29.59
N THR A 134 2.79 -5.08 -28.85
CA THR A 134 1.41 -4.69 -28.55
C THR A 134 1.36 -3.38 -27.75
N ALA A 135 2.24 -3.21 -26.78
CA ALA A 135 2.33 -1.95 -26.03
C ALA A 135 2.82 -0.78 -26.91
N ILE A 136 3.74 -1.01 -27.84
CA ILE A 136 4.20 -0.01 -28.81
C ILE A 136 3.06 0.45 -29.71
N THR A 137 2.26 -0.48 -30.25
CA THR A 137 1.15 -0.14 -31.17
C THR A 137 0.00 0.62 -30.50
N LEU A 138 -0.15 0.49 -29.19
CA LEU A 138 -1.12 1.25 -28.39
C LEU A 138 -0.67 2.70 -28.11
N CYS A 139 0.61 3.02 -28.31
CA CYS A 139 1.13 4.37 -28.10
C CYS A 139 0.69 5.32 -29.21
N LYS A 140 0.27 6.54 -28.84
CA LYS A 140 -0.22 7.56 -29.79
C LYS A 140 0.89 8.33 -30.52
N LYS A 141 2.15 8.22 -30.07
CA LYS A 141 3.27 9.06 -30.51
C LYS A 141 4.26 8.27 -31.37
N ASP A 142 4.87 8.96 -32.33
CA ASP A 142 5.80 8.35 -33.30
C ASP A 142 7.08 7.81 -32.64
N PHE A 143 7.49 8.38 -31.51
CA PHE A 143 8.65 7.94 -30.76
C PHE A 143 8.21 7.23 -29.48
N VAL A 144 8.72 6.01 -29.29
CA VAL A 144 8.44 5.19 -28.11
C VAL A 144 9.74 4.82 -27.41
N VAL A 145 9.79 5.04 -26.10
CA VAL A 145 10.91 4.68 -25.23
C VAL A 145 10.48 3.51 -24.36
N VAL A 146 11.12 2.35 -24.52
CA VAL A 146 10.91 1.18 -23.67
C VAL A 146 11.95 1.18 -22.55
N MET A 147 11.51 1.12 -21.30
CA MET A 147 12.34 1.07 -20.09
C MET A 147 12.35 -0.37 -19.52
N PRO A 148 13.33 -1.20 -19.90
CA PRO A 148 13.47 -2.56 -19.37
C PRO A 148 14.02 -2.53 -17.93
N ASN A 149 13.64 -3.53 -17.13
CA ASN A 149 14.11 -3.64 -15.74
C ASN A 149 15.20 -4.71 -15.51
N ASN A 150 15.57 -5.48 -16.53
CA ASN A 150 16.67 -6.44 -16.48
C ASN A 150 17.24 -6.76 -17.88
N SER A 151 18.37 -7.47 -17.93
CA SER A 151 19.12 -7.77 -19.16
C SER A 151 18.37 -8.63 -20.18
N ASN A 152 17.54 -9.58 -19.75
CA ASN A 152 16.78 -10.43 -20.67
C ASN A 152 15.71 -9.61 -21.40
N ILE A 153 15.13 -8.62 -20.72
CA ILE A 153 14.11 -7.74 -21.26
C ILE A 153 14.71 -6.70 -22.21
N ILE A 154 15.97 -6.28 -21.98
CA ILE A 154 16.70 -5.44 -22.95
C ILE A 154 16.78 -6.16 -24.32
N LEU A 155 17.09 -7.46 -24.33
CA LEU A 155 17.17 -8.24 -25.57
C LEU A 155 15.81 -8.33 -26.26
N ALA A 156 14.74 -8.63 -25.50
CA ALA A 156 13.38 -8.66 -26.05
C ALA A 156 12.94 -7.31 -26.64
N ALA A 157 13.28 -6.20 -25.97
CA ALA A 157 12.99 -4.85 -26.46
C ALA A 157 13.79 -4.51 -27.72
N GLN A 158 15.04 -4.96 -27.83
CA GLN A 158 15.86 -4.77 -29.04
C GLN A 158 15.31 -5.57 -30.23
N GLU A 159 14.82 -6.78 -30.01
CA GLU A 159 14.15 -7.55 -31.06
C GLU A 159 12.82 -6.91 -31.47
N ALA A 160 12.00 -6.48 -30.50
CA ALA A 160 10.78 -5.73 -30.78
C ALA A 160 11.05 -4.47 -31.63
N LYS A 161 12.13 -3.72 -31.32
CA LYS A 161 12.54 -2.54 -32.10
C LYS A 161 12.82 -2.85 -33.57
N LYS A 162 13.29 -4.06 -33.92
CA LYS A 162 13.55 -4.44 -35.32
C LYS A 162 12.27 -4.75 -36.09
N LEU A 163 11.21 -5.10 -35.37
CA LEU A 163 9.93 -5.56 -35.92
C LEU A 163 8.84 -4.48 -35.92
N ALA A 164 9.02 -3.43 -35.12
CA ALA A 164 8.12 -2.28 -34.99
C ALA A 164 8.29 -1.26 -36.11
#